data_AF-A0A0K9NZ60-F1
#
_entry.id   AF-A0A0K9NZ60-F1
#
_cell.length_a   1.000
_cell.length_b   1.000
_cell.length_c   1.000
_cell.angle_alpha   90.00
_cell.angle_beta   90.00
_cell.angle_gamma   90.00
#
_symmetry.space_group_name_H-M   'P 1'
#
loop_
_entity.id
_entity.type
_entity.pdbx_description
1 polymer ?
#
loop_
_entity_poly.entity_id
_entity_poly.type
_entity_poly.pdbx_seq_one_letter_code
_entity_poly.pdbx_strand_id
1 'polypeptide(L)'
;MIKAFNITFKASQSHSPNIEELHPVKFKVSKMELQLKRPDDWHLHLRDGDLLEAVLPHSARHFGRAIVMPNLRPPITTTTAAVAYRERILKSLPTDIDFNPLMTLYLTDNMKSEEIKLARKSGVVFAVKLYPAGATTNSEDGVTDIFGKCLPVLEEMVEQNMPLLVHGEVTDVSVDIFDREKVFIETILRPLILKIPHLRVVMEHITTADAVKFVQSCSEAGPLSSLPC
;
A
#
# COMPACT_ATOMS: atom_id res chain seq x y z
N MET A 1 -4.58 -33.77 24.60
CA MET A 1 -5.40 -33.78 25.83
C MET A 1 -4.76 -32.86 26.85
N ILE A 2 -5.21 -31.62 26.96
CA ILE A 2 -4.67 -30.63 27.90
C ILE A 2 -5.73 -30.43 28.99
N LYS A 3 -5.35 -30.73 30.23
CA LYS A 3 -6.18 -30.60 31.44
C LYS A 3 -6.26 -29.13 31.86
N ALA A 4 -7.47 -28.62 32.05
CA ALA A 4 -7.70 -27.31 32.65
C ALA A 4 -7.52 -27.40 34.18
N PHE A 5 -6.79 -26.43 34.75
CA PHE A 5 -6.65 -26.21 36.18
C PHE A 5 -7.71 -25.18 36.62
N ASN A 6 -8.58 -25.55 37.56
CA ASN A 6 -9.53 -24.62 38.20
C ASN A 6 -9.07 -24.33 39.63
N ILE A 7 -8.87 -23.04 39.94
CA ILE A 7 -8.64 -22.55 41.31
C ILE A 7 -9.98 -22.07 41.85
N THR A 8 -10.39 -22.57 43.02
CA THR A 8 -11.64 -22.17 43.68
C THR A 8 -11.31 -21.25 44.86
N PHE A 9 -11.90 -20.06 44.90
CA PHE A 9 -11.89 -19.19 46.09
C PHE A 9 -13.23 -19.33 46.84
N LYS A 10 -13.18 -19.50 48.17
CA LYS A 10 -14.36 -19.43 49.06
C LYS A 10 -14.60 -17.98 49.47
N ALA A 11 -15.77 -17.43 49.13
CA ALA A 11 -16.25 -16.19 49.71
C ALA A 11 -17.02 -16.48 51.02
N SER A 12 -16.70 -15.72 52.07
CA SER A 12 -17.35 -15.74 53.38
C SER A 12 -18.75 -15.15 53.32
N GLN A 13 -19.71 -15.77 54.01
CA GLN A 13 -21.07 -15.24 54.15
C GLN A 13 -21.13 -14.10 55.18
N SER A 14 -21.78 -13.00 54.84
CA SER A 14 -22.40 -12.08 55.82
C SER A 14 -23.65 -11.40 55.21
N HIS A 15 -24.69 -11.25 56.02
CA HIS A 15 -26.08 -10.84 55.69
C HIS A 15 -26.19 -9.36 55.25
N SER A 16 -27.06 -8.90 54.34
CA SER A 16 -28.54 -8.69 54.36
C SER A 16 -28.90 -7.83 53.11
N PRO A 17 -30.15 -7.44 52.76
CA PRO A 17 -31.49 -7.98 52.98
C PRO A 17 -32.17 -8.40 51.65
N ASN A 18 -33.41 -8.88 51.75
CA ASN A 18 -34.29 -9.30 50.65
C ASN A 18 -34.54 -8.15 49.65
N ILE A 19 -34.10 -8.30 48.40
CA ILE A 19 -34.64 -7.59 47.24
C ILE A 19 -35.33 -8.67 46.39
N GLU A 20 -36.64 -8.78 46.55
CA GLU A 20 -37.48 -9.53 45.62
C GLU A 20 -37.40 -8.87 44.23
N GLU A 21 -37.25 -9.72 43.22
CA GLU A 21 -37.46 -9.46 41.78
C GLU A 21 -36.59 -8.38 41.11
N LEU A 22 -35.33 -8.72 40.86
CA LEU A 22 -34.66 -8.26 39.64
C LEU A 22 -34.87 -9.32 38.55
N HIS A 23 -35.88 -9.13 37.71
CA HIS A 23 -35.95 -9.86 36.44
C HIS A 23 -34.62 -9.67 35.70
N PRO A 24 -33.94 -10.74 35.25
CA PRO A 24 -32.78 -10.58 34.39
C PRO A 24 -33.24 -9.88 33.12
N VAL A 25 -32.91 -8.59 32.99
CA VAL A 25 -33.08 -7.85 31.76
C VAL A 25 -32.22 -8.56 30.72
N LYS A 26 -32.86 -9.38 29.90
CA LYS A 26 -32.23 -10.01 28.74
C LYS A 26 -31.91 -8.86 27.77
N PHE A 27 -30.69 -8.34 27.85
CA PHE A 27 -30.18 -7.46 26.81
C PHE A 27 -30.13 -8.28 25.51
N LYS A 28 -31.09 -8.02 24.63
CA LYS A 28 -31.08 -8.53 23.26
C LYS A 28 -30.01 -7.72 22.53
N VAL A 29 -28.76 -8.12 22.67
CA VAL A 29 -27.68 -7.58 21.85
C VAL A 29 -27.98 -8.06 20.43
N SER A 30 -28.57 -7.20 19.61
CA SER A 30 -28.70 -7.48 18.19
C SER A 30 -27.28 -7.53 17.64
N LYS A 31 -26.86 -8.71 17.18
CA LYS A 31 -25.57 -8.87 16.50
C LYS A 31 -25.61 -7.97 15.26
N MET A 32 -24.86 -6.88 15.27
CA MET A 32 -24.67 -6.05 14.08
C MET A 32 -23.69 -6.80 13.18
N GLU A 33 -24.14 -7.15 11.98
CA GLU A 33 -23.36 -7.89 10.99
C GLU A 33 -23.22 -7.04 9.73
N LEU A 34 -21.98 -6.91 9.24
CA LEU A 34 -21.66 -6.28 7.96
C LEU A 34 -20.98 -7.30 7.06
N GLN A 35 -21.58 -7.59 5.91
CA GLN A 35 -21.00 -8.47 4.91
C GLN A 35 -20.33 -7.63 3.82
N LEU A 36 -19.06 -7.91 3.57
CA LEU A 36 -18.26 -7.24 2.54
C LEU A 36 -17.86 -8.24 1.47
N LYS A 37 -17.79 -7.78 0.22
CA LYS A 37 -17.00 -8.51 -0.79
C LYS A 37 -15.57 -8.60 -0.29
N ARG A 38 -14.88 -9.71 -0.59
CA ARG A 38 -13.49 -9.89 -0.17
C ARG A 38 -12.65 -8.70 -0.66
N PRO A 39 -12.00 -7.94 0.24
CA PRO A 39 -11.27 -6.73 -0.13
C PRO A 39 -9.91 -7.04 -0.77
N ASP A 40 -9.25 -6.00 -1.23
CA ASP A 40 -7.87 -6.00 -1.68
C ASP A 40 -7.07 -4.92 -0.94
N ASP A 41 -5.76 -5.11 -0.80
CA ASP A 41 -4.84 -4.14 -0.20
C ASP A 41 -3.97 -3.48 -1.27
N TRP A 42 -4.22 -2.21 -1.57
CA TRP A 42 -3.52 -1.51 -2.65
C TRP A 42 -2.14 -0.96 -2.25
N HIS A 43 -1.65 -1.21 -1.03
CA HIS A 43 -0.30 -0.83 -0.62
C HIS A 43 0.24 -1.71 0.52
N LEU A 44 0.96 -2.80 0.19
CA LEU A 44 1.43 -3.76 1.17
C LEU A 44 2.96 -3.98 1.15
N HIS A 45 3.56 -4.01 2.34
CA HIS A 45 4.97 -4.35 2.55
C HIS A 45 5.08 -5.74 3.18
N LEU A 46 5.49 -6.74 2.40
CA LEU A 46 5.61 -8.12 2.87
C LEU A 46 7.03 -8.50 3.35
N ARG A 47 8.04 -7.66 3.11
CA ARG A 47 9.46 -7.94 3.42
C ARG A 47 9.93 -9.25 2.76
N ASP A 48 10.92 -9.95 3.30
CA ASP A 48 11.42 -11.21 2.74
C ASP A 48 11.90 -12.15 3.87
N GLY A 49 12.17 -13.41 3.55
CA GLY A 49 12.63 -14.42 4.51
C GLY A 49 11.68 -14.61 5.70
N ASP A 50 12.22 -14.74 6.91
CA ASP A 50 11.44 -14.99 8.13
C ASP A 50 10.35 -13.93 8.38
N LEU A 51 10.61 -12.67 8.00
CA LEU A 51 9.60 -11.61 8.13
C LEU A 51 8.43 -11.81 7.17
N LEU A 52 8.68 -12.26 5.93
CA LEU A 52 7.62 -12.60 4.99
C LEU A 52 6.73 -13.70 5.54
N GLU A 53 7.33 -14.78 6.07
CA GLU A 53 6.59 -15.89 6.67
C GLU A 53 5.75 -15.45 7.87
N ALA A 54 6.27 -14.51 8.67
CA ALA A 54 5.55 -13.96 9.83
C ALA A 54 4.38 -13.06 9.44
N VAL A 55 4.52 -12.19 8.42
CA VAL A 55 3.50 -11.15 8.13
C VAL A 55 2.48 -11.55 7.08
N LEU A 56 2.85 -12.40 6.12
CA LEU A 56 1.99 -12.80 5.00
C LEU A 56 0.63 -13.38 5.43
N PRO A 57 0.55 -14.30 6.41
CA PRO A 57 -0.72 -14.90 6.80
C PRO A 57 -1.76 -13.88 7.28
N HIS A 58 -1.31 -12.78 7.90
CA HIS A 58 -2.20 -11.73 8.39
C HIS A 58 -2.90 -10.99 7.25
N SER A 59 -2.22 -10.78 6.12
CA SER A 59 -2.82 -10.13 4.95
C SER A 59 -3.65 -11.10 4.13
N ALA A 60 -3.08 -12.27 3.80
CA ALA A 60 -3.70 -13.24 2.90
C ALA A 60 -5.02 -13.81 3.45
N ARG A 61 -5.19 -13.86 4.79
CA ARG A 61 -6.45 -14.27 5.43
C ARG A 61 -7.64 -13.37 5.10
N HIS A 62 -7.39 -12.08 4.86
CA HIS A 62 -8.46 -11.09 4.70
C HIS A 62 -8.59 -10.58 3.27
N PHE A 63 -7.46 -10.38 2.59
CA PHE A 63 -7.42 -9.78 1.26
C PHE A 63 -7.31 -10.85 0.17
N GLY A 64 -7.95 -10.60 -0.98
CA GLY A 64 -7.82 -11.46 -2.17
C GLY A 64 -6.57 -11.12 -2.99
N ARG A 65 -6.24 -9.83 -3.09
CA ARG A 65 -5.06 -9.33 -3.82
C ARG A 65 -4.35 -8.28 -2.98
N ALA A 66 -3.07 -8.08 -3.26
CA ALA A 66 -2.38 -6.90 -2.77
C ALA A 66 -1.35 -6.36 -3.76
N ILE A 67 -1.18 -5.04 -3.81
CA ILE A 67 -0.03 -4.40 -4.48
C ILE A 67 1.17 -4.51 -3.54
N VAL A 68 2.16 -5.28 -3.94
CA VAL A 68 3.34 -5.56 -3.13
C VAL A 68 4.43 -4.55 -3.46
N MET A 69 4.85 -3.78 -2.45
CA MET A 69 5.85 -2.72 -2.59
C MET A 69 7.27 -3.29 -2.78
N PRO A 70 8.14 -2.62 -3.54
CA PRO A 70 9.38 -3.22 -4.08
C PRO A 70 10.65 -2.84 -3.31
N ASN A 71 10.54 -2.12 -2.19
CA ASN A 71 11.64 -1.58 -1.40
C ASN A 71 12.28 -2.62 -0.44
N LEU A 72 12.62 -3.79 -0.99
CA LEU A 72 13.49 -4.77 -0.34
C LEU A 72 14.95 -4.30 -0.33
N ARG A 73 15.86 -5.13 0.22
CA ARG A 73 17.31 -4.93 0.12
C ARG A 73 17.94 -6.15 -0.58
N PRO A 74 18.44 -6.02 -1.83
CA PRO A 74 18.33 -4.84 -2.71
C PRO A 74 16.88 -4.59 -3.18
N PRO A 75 16.55 -3.38 -3.67
CA PRO A 75 15.23 -3.08 -4.20
C PRO A 75 14.92 -3.91 -5.45
N ILE A 76 13.63 -4.18 -5.67
CA ILE A 76 13.16 -4.94 -6.84
C ILE A 76 13.06 -4.01 -8.05
N THR A 77 14.11 -3.97 -8.86
CA THR A 77 14.23 -3.06 -10.02
C THR A 77 14.06 -3.75 -11.37
N THR A 78 13.96 -5.08 -11.40
CA THR A 78 13.83 -5.88 -12.63
C THR A 78 12.64 -6.83 -12.55
N THR A 79 12.07 -7.15 -13.70
CA THR A 79 10.96 -8.09 -13.88
C THR A 79 11.33 -9.47 -13.37
N THR A 80 12.55 -9.94 -13.64
CA THR A 80 13.05 -11.22 -13.13
C THR A 80 13.05 -11.26 -11.61
N ALA A 81 13.50 -10.19 -10.95
CA ALA A 81 13.48 -10.10 -9.49
C ALA A 81 12.05 -10.07 -8.93
N ALA A 82 11.14 -9.36 -9.60
CA ALA A 82 9.72 -9.32 -9.22
C ALA A 82 9.05 -10.69 -9.34
N VAL A 83 9.31 -11.44 -10.42
CA VAL A 83 8.80 -12.81 -10.60
C VAL A 83 9.35 -13.73 -9.52
N ALA A 84 10.66 -13.71 -9.28
CA ALA A 84 11.28 -14.53 -8.23
C ALA A 84 10.73 -14.19 -6.84
N TYR A 85 10.47 -12.91 -6.55
CA TYR A 85 9.87 -12.51 -5.28
C TYR A 85 8.42 -12.96 -5.15
N ARG A 86 7.63 -12.86 -6.23
CA ARG A 86 6.26 -13.43 -6.27
C ARG A 86 6.26 -14.92 -5.96
N GLU A 87 7.17 -15.68 -6.53
CA GLU A 87 7.29 -17.12 -6.27
C GLU A 87 7.60 -17.41 -4.79
N ARG A 88 8.47 -16.62 -4.15
CA ARG A 88 8.72 -16.73 -2.71
C ARG A 88 7.45 -16.45 -1.89
N ILE A 89 6.72 -15.39 -2.21
CA ILE A 89 5.44 -15.06 -1.54
C ILE A 89 4.45 -16.22 -1.66
N LEU A 90 4.26 -16.75 -2.87
CA LEU A 90 3.31 -17.84 -3.11
C LEU A 90 3.74 -19.13 -2.40
N LYS A 91 5.05 -19.41 -2.31
CA LYS A 91 5.57 -20.56 -1.58
C LYS A 91 5.37 -20.46 -0.06
N SER A 92 5.36 -19.25 0.48
CA SER A 92 5.14 -18.97 1.90
C SER A 92 3.65 -18.87 2.28
N LEU A 93 2.71 -19.02 1.33
CA LEU A 93 1.28 -18.99 1.64
C LEU A 93 0.86 -20.20 2.49
N PRO A 94 0.04 -20.00 3.53
CA PRO A 94 -0.63 -21.10 4.21
C PRO A 94 -1.50 -21.92 3.25
N THR A 95 -1.67 -23.20 3.54
CA THR A 95 -2.56 -24.09 2.77
C THR A 95 -3.98 -23.52 2.75
N ASP A 96 -4.69 -23.69 1.62
CA ASP A 96 -6.09 -23.30 1.42
C ASP A 96 -6.39 -21.79 1.46
N ILE A 97 -5.37 -20.93 1.34
CA ILE A 97 -5.55 -19.49 1.16
C ILE A 97 -5.30 -19.09 -0.30
N ASP A 98 -6.33 -18.54 -0.95
CA ASP A 98 -6.18 -17.87 -2.24
C ASP A 98 -5.77 -16.41 -2.03
N PHE A 99 -4.57 -16.03 -2.50
CA PHE A 99 -4.04 -14.68 -2.43
C PHE A 99 -3.17 -14.40 -3.66
N ASN A 100 -3.46 -13.29 -4.35
CA ASN A 100 -2.73 -12.90 -5.55
C ASN A 100 -1.88 -11.64 -5.32
N PRO A 101 -0.56 -11.78 -5.11
CA PRO A 101 0.35 -10.64 -5.02
C PRO A 101 0.57 -10.01 -6.40
N LEU A 102 0.22 -8.73 -6.50
CA LEU A 102 0.40 -7.86 -7.66
C LEU A 102 1.73 -7.12 -7.51
N MET A 103 2.74 -7.51 -8.26
CA MET A 103 4.10 -7.04 -8.02
C MET A 103 4.32 -5.63 -8.56
N THR A 104 5.30 -4.94 -8.02
CA THR A 104 5.74 -3.62 -8.50
C THR A 104 7.24 -3.59 -8.72
N LEU A 105 7.70 -2.62 -9.51
CA LEU A 105 9.13 -2.30 -9.62
C LEU A 105 9.45 -1.01 -8.86
N TYR A 106 10.63 -0.96 -8.27
CA TYR A 106 11.20 0.23 -7.67
C TYR A 106 11.79 1.11 -8.79
N LEU A 107 11.28 2.33 -8.96
CA LEU A 107 11.80 3.27 -9.95
C LEU A 107 13.19 3.76 -9.57
N THR A 108 14.12 3.71 -10.51
CA THR A 108 15.48 4.25 -10.33
C THR A 108 15.86 5.14 -11.51
N ASP A 109 16.85 6.00 -11.29
CA ASP A 109 17.43 6.89 -12.31
C ASP A 109 17.92 6.17 -13.57
N ASN A 110 18.32 4.91 -13.45
CA ASN A 110 18.95 4.14 -14.53
C ASN A 110 18.02 3.09 -15.15
N MET A 111 16.74 3.06 -14.74
CA MET A 111 15.75 2.15 -15.30
C MET A 111 15.59 2.44 -16.80
N LYS A 112 15.51 1.38 -17.60
CA LYS A 112 15.32 1.49 -19.06
C LYS A 112 13.86 1.26 -19.41
N SER A 113 13.34 1.97 -20.40
CA SER A 113 11.97 1.78 -20.91
C SER A 113 11.68 0.32 -21.30
N GLU A 114 12.67 -0.40 -21.84
CA GLU A 114 12.53 -1.83 -22.16
C GLU A 114 12.16 -2.70 -20.94
N GLU A 115 12.54 -2.29 -19.73
CA GLU A 115 12.14 -2.97 -18.49
C GLU A 115 10.63 -2.86 -18.26
N ILE A 116 10.00 -1.73 -18.61
CA ILE A 116 8.56 -1.51 -18.50
C ILE A 116 7.79 -2.41 -19.47
N LYS A 117 8.29 -2.58 -20.70
CA LYS A 117 7.72 -3.52 -21.68
C LYS A 117 7.80 -4.96 -21.18
N LEU A 118 8.96 -5.36 -20.67
CA LEU A 118 9.17 -6.70 -20.11
C LEU A 118 8.25 -6.94 -18.91
N ALA A 119 8.17 -5.97 -18.00
CA ALA A 119 7.33 -5.99 -16.83
C ALA A 119 5.86 -6.20 -17.21
N ARG A 120 5.35 -5.41 -18.17
CA ARG A 120 3.97 -5.54 -18.64
C ARG A 120 3.71 -6.90 -19.28
N LYS A 121 4.62 -7.36 -20.14
CA LYS A 121 4.52 -8.65 -20.84
C LYS A 121 4.53 -9.84 -19.88
N SER A 122 5.17 -9.72 -18.72
CA SER A 122 5.22 -10.80 -17.72
C SER A 122 3.83 -11.16 -17.15
N GLY A 123 2.88 -10.22 -17.14
CA GLY A 123 1.59 -10.37 -16.46
C GLY A 123 1.67 -10.39 -14.93
N VAL A 124 2.87 -10.19 -14.35
CA VAL A 124 3.13 -10.25 -12.91
C VAL A 124 3.31 -8.86 -12.29
N VAL A 125 3.89 -7.93 -13.04
CA VAL A 125 4.14 -6.55 -12.59
C VAL A 125 2.97 -5.66 -13.00
N PHE A 126 2.40 -4.95 -12.03
CA PHE A 126 1.20 -4.13 -12.21
C PHE A 126 1.47 -2.62 -12.13
N ALA A 127 2.56 -2.20 -11.50
CA ALA A 127 2.89 -0.79 -11.34
C ALA A 127 4.38 -0.56 -11.09
N VAL A 128 4.80 0.69 -11.18
CA VAL A 128 6.13 1.14 -10.76
C VAL A 128 5.98 2.10 -9.59
N LYS A 129 6.76 1.92 -8.53
CA LYS A 129 6.73 2.75 -7.32
C LYS A 129 7.91 3.73 -7.32
N LEU A 130 7.57 5.02 -7.27
CA LEU A 130 8.50 6.12 -7.03
C LEU A 130 8.70 6.30 -5.52
N TYR A 131 9.96 6.29 -5.11
CA TYR A 131 10.43 6.81 -3.84
C TYR A 131 11.41 7.95 -4.12
N PRO A 132 11.14 9.17 -3.65
CA PRO A 132 12.16 10.23 -3.65
C PRO A 132 13.37 9.77 -2.83
N ALA A 133 14.58 10.02 -3.33
CA ALA A 133 15.79 9.54 -2.69
C ALA A 133 15.89 9.99 -1.21
N GLY A 134 15.99 9.03 -0.29
CA GLY A 134 16.09 9.27 1.15
C GLY A 134 14.77 9.61 1.87
N ALA A 135 13.61 9.48 1.23
CA ALA A 135 12.32 9.84 1.83
C ALA A 135 11.86 8.89 2.93
N THR A 136 12.17 7.61 2.78
CA THR A 136 11.64 6.54 3.63
C THR A 136 12.58 5.34 3.71
N THR A 137 12.17 4.28 4.41
CA THR A 137 12.94 3.06 4.59
C THR A 137 13.33 2.43 3.24
N ASN A 138 14.63 2.21 3.04
CA ASN A 138 15.23 1.61 1.84
C ASN A 138 15.05 2.45 0.56
N SER A 139 15.11 3.79 0.70
CA SER A 139 14.96 4.71 -0.42
C SER A 139 16.27 5.38 -0.88
N GLU A 140 17.42 4.86 -0.43
CA GLU A 140 18.74 5.43 -0.76
C GLU A 140 19.03 5.36 -2.27
N ASP A 141 18.51 4.32 -2.95
CA ASP A 141 18.60 4.14 -4.40
C ASP A 141 17.43 4.79 -5.17
N GLY A 142 16.69 5.70 -4.52
CA GLY A 142 15.54 6.43 -5.07
C GLY A 142 15.88 7.37 -6.21
N VAL A 143 14.84 7.97 -6.78
CA VAL A 143 14.97 8.89 -7.92
C VAL A 143 15.53 10.24 -7.44
N THR A 144 16.52 10.75 -8.18
CA THR A 144 17.12 12.08 -7.92
C THR A 144 16.58 13.15 -8.85
N ASP A 145 16.21 12.80 -10.08
CA ASP A 145 15.67 13.72 -11.07
C ASP A 145 14.61 13.01 -11.94
N ILE A 146 13.35 13.18 -11.54
CA ILE A 146 12.21 12.58 -12.22
C ILE A 146 11.99 13.17 -13.63
N PHE A 147 12.34 14.44 -13.84
CA PHE A 147 12.04 15.15 -15.09
C PHE A 147 13.13 14.97 -16.15
N GLY A 148 14.37 14.73 -15.74
CA GLY A 148 15.50 14.50 -16.62
C GLY A 148 15.80 13.02 -16.86
N LYS A 149 15.86 12.21 -15.79
CA LYS A 149 16.35 10.82 -15.90
C LYS A 149 15.23 9.80 -16.09
N CYS A 150 14.07 10.02 -15.48
CA CYS A 150 12.97 9.05 -15.53
C CYS A 150 12.00 9.27 -16.70
N LEU A 151 12.08 10.40 -17.41
CA LEU A 151 11.09 10.77 -18.44
C LEU A 151 10.86 9.66 -19.50
N PRO A 152 11.89 9.03 -20.10
CA PRO A 152 11.67 7.98 -21.09
C PRO A 152 10.98 6.73 -20.52
N VAL A 153 11.19 6.44 -19.24
CA VAL A 153 10.52 5.32 -18.54
C VAL A 153 9.05 5.66 -18.29
N LEU A 154 8.78 6.90 -17.87
CA LEU A 154 7.42 7.38 -17.60
C LEU A 154 6.57 7.45 -18.87
N GLU A 155 7.16 7.84 -20.00
CA GLU A 155 6.51 7.81 -21.31
C GLU A 155 6.16 6.37 -21.72
N GLU A 156 7.09 5.43 -21.56
CA GLU A 156 6.79 4.02 -21.83
C GLU A 156 5.71 3.44 -20.90
N MET A 157 5.64 3.90 -19.65
CA MET A 157 4.56 3.52 -18.74
C MET A 157 3.19 3.95 -19.26
N VAL A 158 3.08 5.10 -19.95
CA VAL A 158 1.85 5.51 -20.64
C VAL A 158 1.48 4.50 -21.72
N GLU A 159 2.42 4.17 -22.60
CA GLU A 159 2.21 3.23 -23.72
C GLU A 159 1.78 1.84 -23.23
N GLN A 160 2.36 1.37 -22.13
CA GLN A 160 2.01 0.08 -21.51
C GLN A 160 0.80 0.15 -20.57
N ASN A 161 0.18 1.33 -20.42
CA ASN A 161 -0.90 1.60 -19.47
C ASN A 161 -0.54 1.14 -18.04
N MET A 162 0.69 1.40 -17.63
CA MET A 162 1.25 1.02 -16.33
C MET A 162 1.22 2.22 -15.37
N PRO A 163 0.52 2.14 -14.23
CA PRO A 163 0.43 3.25 -13.30
C PRO A 163 1.76 3.48 -12.56
N LEU A 164 2.01 4.76 -12.27
CA LEU A 164 3.03 5.21 -11.34
C LEU A 164 2.41 5.36 -9.95
N LEU A 165 2.98 4.68 -8.96
CA LEU A 165 2.63 4.84 -7.54
C LEU A 165 3.65 5.82 -6.95
N VAL A 166 3.22 6.86 -6.24
CA VAL A 166 4.15 7.87 -5.70
C VAL A 166 4.10 7.92 -4.18
N HIS A 167 5.28 7.79 -3.53
CA HIS A 167 5.47 8.26 -2.16
C HIS A 167 5.57 9.78 -2.20
N GLY A 168 4.48 10.47 -1.88
CA GLY A 168 4.31 11.87 -2.19
C GLY A 168 4.93 12.85 -1.19
N GLU A 169 6.21 12.74 -0.85
CA GLU A 169 6.90 13.64 0.08
C GLU A 169 8.26 14.08 -0.47
N VAL A 170 8.61 15.36 -0.34
CA VAL A 170 9.99 15.81 -0.61
C VAL A 170 10.93 15.45 0.54
N THR A 171 12.23 15.39 0.26
CA THR A 171 13.26 15.01 1.24
C THR A 171 14.18 16.15 1.63
N ASP A 172 13.91 17.36 1.12
CA ASP A 172 14.65 18.57 1.44
C ASP A 172 14.64 18.80 2.95
N VAL A 173 15.83 18.93 3.53
CA VAL A 173 16.04 19.14 4.98
C VAL A 173 15.59 20.53 5.45
N SER A 174 15.41 21.47 4.53
CA SER A 174 14.87 22.81 4.82
C SER A 174 13.34 22.85 4.89
N VAL A 175 12.66 21.79 4.42
CA VAL A 175 11.20 21.66 4.46
C VAL A 175 10.81 20.89 5.73
N ASP A 176 9.93 21.50 6.52
CA ASP A 176 9.36 20.85 7.70
C ASP A 176 8.63 19.56 7.33
N ILE A 177 8.75 18.53 8.16
CA ILE A 177 8.18 17.21 7.88
C ILE A 177 6.68 17.25 7.60
N PHE A 178 5.93 18.15 8.24
CA PHE A 178 4.48 18.30 8.04
C PHE A 178 4.11 19.00 6.73
N ASP A 179 5.06 19.70 6.10
CA ASP A 179 4.85 20.40 4.82
C ASP A 179 5.33 19.59 3.61
N ARG A 180 6.08 18.50 3.82
CA ARG A 180 6.71 17.71 2.74
C ARG A 180 5.73 17.20 1.69
N GLU A 181 4.55 16.77 2.12
CA GLU A 181 3.51 16.26 1.21
C GLU A 181 2.95 17.37 0.32
N LYS A 182 2.66 18.53 0.91
CA LYS A 182 2.18 19.71 0.18
C LYS A 182 3.22 20.20 -0.83
N VAL A 183 4.48 20.33 -0.41
CA VAL A 183 5.57 20.75 -1.30
C VAL A 183 5.77 19.75 -2.44
N PHE A 184 5.62 18.45 -2.20
CA PHE A 184 5.68 17.44 -3.26
C PHE A 184 4.59 17.64 -4.31
N ILE A 185 3.35 17.94 -3.88
CA ILE A 185 2.25 18.24 -4.81
C ILE A 185 2.60 19.41 -5.71
N GLU A 186 3.09 20.50 -5.12
CA GLU A 186 3.36 21.77 -5.82
C GLU A 186 4.55 21.67 -6.78
N THR A 187 5.62 21.01 -6.35
CA THR A 187 6.92 21.04 -7.04
C THR A 187 7.16 19.83 -7.94
N ILE A 188 6.50 18.70 -7.68
CA ILE A 188 6.75 17.44 -8.40
C ILE A 188 5.47 16.92 -9.06
N LEU A 189 4.43 16.63 -8.29
CA LEU A 189 3.27 15.90 -8.80
C LEU A 189 2.46 16.70 -9.83
N ARG A 190 2.13 17.96 -9.52
CA ARG A 190 1.37 18.83 -10.45
C ARG A 190 2.16 19.09 -11.73
N PRO A 191 3.45 19.47 -11.71
CA PRO A 191 4.24 19.59 -12.94
C PRO A 191 4.37 18.28 -13.72
N LEU A 192 4.47 17.13 -13.04
CA LEU A 192 4.53 15.82 -13.70
C LEU A 192 3.25 15.51 -14.48
N ILE A 193 2.08 15.69 -13.86
CA ILE A 193 0.80 15.43 -14.52
C ILE A 193 0.60 16.38 -15.70
N LEU A 194 1.00 17.66 -15.57
CA LEU A 194 0.97 18.60 -16.69
C LEU A 194 1.87 18.19 -17.86
N LYS A 195 3.04 17.61 -17.55
CA LYS A 195 4.02 17.19 -18.56
C LYS A 195 3.64 15.88 -19.25
N ILE A 196 3.02 14.95 -18.52
CA ILE A 196 2.62 13.62 -19.02
C ILE A 196 1.15 13.35 -18.63
N PRO A 197 0.18 14.04 -19.26
CA PRO A 197 -1.22 14.01 -18.83
C PRO A 197 -1.90 12.64 -18.93
N HIS A 198 -1.35 11.73 -19.73
CA HIS A 198 -1.87 10.37 -19.87
C HIS A 198 -1.25 9.37 -18.88
N LEU A 199 -0.27 9.79 -18.07
CA LEU A 199 0.30 8.93 -17.04
C LEU A 199 -0.70 8.76 -15.91
N ARG A 200 -1.11 7.52 -15.65
CA ARG A 200 -1.94 7.20 -14.48
C ARG A 200 -1.07 7.23 -13.23
N VAL A 201 -1.44 8.08 -12.27
CA VAL A 201 -0.71 8.24 -11.01
C VAL A 201 -1.61 7.91 -9.82
N VAL A 202 -1.06 7.17 -8.86
CA VAL A 202 -1.66 6.97 -7.54
C VAL A 202 -0.81 7.71 -6.51
N MET A 203 -1.38 8.72 -5.87
CA MET A 203 -0.77 9.36 -4.72
C MET A 203 -1.00 8.47 -3.49
N GLU A 204 0.03 7.75 -3.09
CA GLU A 204 -0.05 6.75 -2.02
C GLU A 204 -0.25 7.42 -0.67
N HIS A 205 -0.99 6.73 0.23
CA HIS A 205 -1.13 7.06 1.66
C HIS A 205 -1.15 8.56 1.98
N ILE A 206 -2.04 9.31 1.31
CA ILE A 206 -2.20 10.75 1.55
C ILE A 206 -2.52 11.04 3.02
N THR A 207 -1.92 12.09 3.55
CA THR A 207 -2.03 12.44 4.98
C THR A 207 -2.57 13.86 5.22
N THR A 208 -2.61 14.70 4.18
CA THR A 208 -2.99 16.12 4.29
C THR A 208 -4.31 16.44 3.60
N ALA A 209 -4.97 17.49 4.08
CA ALA A 209 -6.14 18.06 3.41
C ALA A 209 -5.79 18.63 2.02
N ASP A 210 -4.54 19.06 1.81
CA ASP A 210 -4.07 19.55 0.52
C ASP A 210 -4.02 18.42 -0.53
N ALA A 211 -3.56 17.23 -0.15
CA ALA A 211 -3.59 16.05 -1.01
C ALA A 211 -5.01 15.59 -1.36
N VAL A 212 -5.93 15.60 -0.38
CA VAL A 212 -7.35 15.28 -0.63
C VAL A 212 -7.95 16.27 -1.65
N LYS A 213 -7.76 17.58 -1.45
CA LYS A 213 -8.24 18.61 -2.37
C LYS A 213 -7.64 18.45 -3.76
N PHE A 214 -6.35 18.13 -3.84
CA PHE A 214 -5.66 17.91 -5.09
C PHE A 214 -6.28 16.73 -5.88
N VAL A 215 -6.43 15.57 -5.25
CA VAL A 215 -7.04 14.37 -5.89
C VAL A 215 -8.49 14.63 -6.31
N GLN A 216 -9.28 15.32 -5.50
CA GLN A 216 -10.65 15.71 -5.86
C GLN A 216 -10.69 16.63 -7.09
N SER A 217 -9.82 17.63 -7.14
CA SER A 217 -9.74 18.55 -8.29
C SER A 217 -9.41 17.84 -9.61
N CYS A 218 -8.68 16.72 -9.53
CA CYS A 218 -8.36 15.90 -10.69
C CYS A 218 -9.49 15.00 -11.16
N SER A 219 -10.45 14.70 -10.28
CA SER A 219 -11.60 13.83 -10.60
C SER A 219 -12.73 14.61 -11.27
N GLU A 220 -12.85 15.90 -10.95
CA GLU A 220 -13.86 16.81 -11.49
C GLU A 220 -13.47 17.34 -12.88
N ALA A 221 -12.17 17.33 -13.16
CA ALA A 221 -11.60 17.63 -14.45
C ALA A 221 -11.82 16.44 -15.41
N GLY A 222 -12.95 16.43 -16.12
CA GLY A 222 -13.16 15.48 -17.22
C GLY A 222 -12.14 15.67 -18.36
N PRO A 223 -12.11 14.79 -19.38
CA PRO A 223 -11.11 14.80 -20.48
C PRO A 223 -11.07 16.06 -21.37
N LEU A 224 -11.84 17.11 -21.05
CA LEU A 224 -11.91 18.40 -21.75
C LEU A 224 -11.76 19.61 -20.81
N SER A 225 -11.37 19.40 -19.55
CA SER A 225 -11.19 20.51 -18.61
C SER A 225 -9.81 21.18 -18.79
N SER A 226 -9.77 22.50 -18.73
CA SER A 226 -8.54 23.30 -18.72
C SER A 226 -7.87 23.36 -17.33
N LEU A 227 -8.35 22.58 -16.36
CA LEU A 227 -7.71 22.43 -15.06
C LEU A 227 -6.62 21.35 -15.17
N PRO A 228 -5.54 21.42 -14.37
CA PRO A 228 -4.43 20.49 -14.46
C PRO A 228 -4.82 19.12 -13.87
N CYS A 229 -5.53 18.31 -14.65
CA CYS A 229 -5.76 16.86 -14.53
C CYS A 229 -6.81 16.44 -15.58
#